data_AF-A0A7J3I6Z6-F1
#
_entry.id   AF-A0A7J3I6Z6-F1
#
_cell.length_a   1.000
_cell.length_b   1.000
_cell.length_c   1.000
_cell.angle_alpha   90.00
_cell.angle_beta   90.00
_cell.angle_gamma   90.00
#
_symmetry.space_group_name_H-M   'P 1'
#
loop_
_entity.id
_entity.type
_entity.pdbx_description
1 polymer ?
#
loop_
_entity_poly.entity_id
_entity_poly.type
_entity_poly.pdbx_seq_one_letter_code
_entity_poly.pdbx_strand_id
1 'polypeptide(L)'
;MCDCMDLTNGICDGIRLRIENIIRYVKLWFWWIKSYETSDSILLELSREVAASLGVKPFKKVKIAYRDDIINAAAIGFLCRTLVLSQGILNTLTFDELKTVVLHEYAHCQQRHHVKLLATGLSIALTGVLPYLSIVFYVDSEVMLLILAGIIFTLTYIAMLVFTRYLTRRFEEEADLIVVKNLENPRLYLQVLQKIALRHPDGRIGLREKLFSSHPSVNERLRKLCRYMVRCGGPGGI
;
A
#
# COMPACT_ATOMS: atom_id res chain seq x y z
N MET A 1 -38.39 0.84 -35.46
CA MET A 1 -38.36 1.76 -34.30
C MET A 1 -37.68 1.14 -33.07
N CYS A 2 -36.86 0.08 -33.22
CA CYS A 2 -36.27 -0.66 -32.10
C CYS A 2 -34.76 -0.41 -31.85
N ASP A 3 -34.03 0.20 -32.79
CA ASP A 3 -32.55 0.30 -32.68
C ASP A 3 -32.03 1.40 -31.75
N CYS A 4 -32.80 2.48 -31.50
CA CYS A 4 -32.33 3.55 -30.62
C CYS A 4 -32.39 3.17 -29.13
N MET A 5 -33.32 2.29 -28.73
CA MET A 5 -33.53 1.91 -27.33
C MET A 5 -32.42 0.97 -26.83
N ASP A 6 -31.97 0.03 -27.65
CA ASP A 6 -30.88 -0.89 -27.32
C ASP A 6 -29.51 -0.20 -27.25
N LEU A 7 -29.25 0.79 -28.11
CA LEU A 7 -28.02 1.58 -28.03
C LEU A 7 -27.96 2.42 -26.74
N THR A 8 -29.08 3.03 -26.34
CA THR A 8 -29.14 3.79 -25.08
C THR A 8 -29.01 2.89 -23.86
N ASN A 9 -29.57 1.69 -23.88
CA ASN A 9 -29.43 0.71 -22.81
C ASN A 9 -27.98 0.21 -22.68
N GLY A 10 -27.31 -0.10 -23.80
CA GLY A 10 -25.90 -0.51 -23.78
C GLY A 10 -24.92 0.58 -23.32
N ILE A 11 -25.19 1.85 -23.65
CA ILE A 11 -24.40 3.00 -23.17
C ILE A 11 -24.64 3.24 -21.67
N CYS A 12 -25.89 3.17 -21.21
CA CYS A 12 -26.24 3.27 -19.80
C CYS A 12 -25.63 2.15 -18.96
N ASP A 13 -25.65 0.90 -19.44
CA ASP A 13 -25.02 -0.24 -18.76
C ASP A 13 -23.49 -0.11 -18.73
N GLY A 14 -22.87 0.37 -19.82
CA GLY A 14 -21.44 0.66 -19.85
C GLY A 14 -21.00 1.76 -18.88
N ILE A 15 -21.80 2.83 -18.76
CA ILE A 15 -21.57 3.92 -17.79
C ILE A 15 -21.78 3.41 -16.36
N ARG A 16 -22.85 2.64 -16.12
CA ARG A 16 -23.16 2.05 -14.82
C ARG A 16 -22.03 1.13 -14.35
N LEU A 17 -21.54 0.23 -15.20
CA LEU A 17 -20.40 -0.64 -14.89
C LEU A 17 -19.13 0.15 -14.56
N ARG A 18 -18.87 1.26 -15.26
CA ARG A 18 -17.74 2.16 -14.93
C ARG A 18 -17.91 2.83 -13.57
N ILE A 19 -19.10 3.32 -13.27
CA ILE A 19 -19.42 3.94 -11.98
C ILE A 19 -19.31 2.91 -10.85
N GLU A 20 -19.87 1.72 -11.03
CA GLU A 20 -19.77 0.62 -10.06
C GLU A 20 -18.33 0.21 -9.81
N ASN A 21 -17.50 0.16 -10.87
CA ASN A 21 -16.05 -0.07 -10.73
C ASN A 21 -15.37 1.06 -9.94
N ILE A 22 -15.64 2.32 -10.25
CA ILE A 22 -15.07 3.47 -9.50
C ILE A 22 -15.48 3.40 -8.02
N ILE A 23 -16.77 3.14 -7.74
CA ILE A 23 -17.27 3.00 -6.37
C ILE A 23 -16.55 1.83 -5.66
N ARG A 24 -16.35 0.69 -6.35
CA ARG A 24 -15.59 -0.45 -5.83
C ARG A 24 -14.15 -0.05 -5.52
N TYR A 25 -13.45 0.65 -6.41
CA TYR A 25 -12.08 1.14 -6.17
C TYR A 25 -11.99 2.08 -4.97
N VAL A 26 -12.90 3.05 -4.87
CA VAL A 26 -12.95 3.99 -3.73
C VAL A 26 -13.19 3.22 -2.43
N LYS A 27 -14.14 2.26 -2.42
CA LYS A 27 -14.41 1.41 -1.25
C LYS A 27 -13.24 0.50 -0.87
N LEU A 28 -12.39 0.11 -1.83
CA LEU A 28 -11.16 -0.65 -1.58
C LEU A 28 -10.07 0.25 -0.97
N TRP A 29 -9.91 1.48 -1.44
CA TRP A 29 -8.94 2.42 -0.90
C TRP A 29 -9.24 2.84 0.55
N PHE A 30 -10.53 2.99 0.85
CA PHE A 30 -11.02 3.48 2.15
C PHE A 30 -11.66 2.38 2.99
N TRP A 31 -11.26 1.13 2.78
CA TRP A 31 -11.81 -0.04 3.47
C TRP A 31 -11.74 0.05 5.00
N TRP A 32 -10.72 0.74 5.50
CA TRP A 32 -10.44 0.93 6.92
C TRP A 32 -11.28 2.03 7.59
N ILE A 33 -12.03 2.85 6.82
CA ILE A 33 -12.82 3.96 7.40
C ILE A 33 -13.88 3.44 8.36
N LYS A 34 -14.61 2.39 7.99
CA LYS A 34 -15.64 1.75 8.82
C LYS A 34 -15.03 0.69 9.74
N SER A 35 -13.99 1.06 10.48
CA SER A 35 -13.34 0.19 11.46
C SER A 35 -13.67 0.58 12.90
N TYR A 36 -13.87 -0.42 13.76
CA TYR A 36 -14.12 -0.25 15.19
C TYR A 36 -12.92 -0.73 15.99
N GLU A 37 -12.70 -0.14 17.16
CA GLU A 37 -11.65 -0.58 18.08
C GLU A 37 -12.03 -1.91 18.70
N THR A 38 -11.09 -2.87 18.71
CA THR A 38 -11.34 -4.19 19.27
C THR A 38 -10.92 -4.25 20.74
N SER A 39 -11.69 -4.98 21.54
CA SER A 39 -11.36 -5.37 22.92
C SER A 39 -10.83 -6.80 23.02
N ASP A 40 -10.61 -7.48 21.88
CA ASP A 40 -10.10 -8.85 21.82
C ASP A 40 -8.69 -8.92 22.42
N SER A 41 -8.56 -9.62 23.55
CA SER A 41 -7.29 -9.76 24.27
C SER A 41 -6.21 -10.46 23.45
N ILE A 42 -6.60 -11.40 22.58
CA ILE A 42 -5.69 -12.19 21.74
C ILE A 42 -5.02 -11.28 20.71
N LEU A 43 -5.80 -10.43 20.02
CA LEU A 43 -5.26 -9.50 19.03
C LEU A 43 -4.42 -8.39 19.68
N LEU A 44 -4.81 -7.93 20.86
CA LEU A 44 -4.04 -6.95 21.63
C LEU A 44 -2.74 -7.54 22.17
N GLU A 45 -2.72 -8.81 22.56
CA GLU A 45 -1.52 -9.53 22.97
C GLU A 45 -0.60 -9.80 21.79
N LEU A 46 -1.13 -10.30 20.66
CA LEU A 46 -0.39 -10.45 19.41
C LEU A 46 0.34 -9.16 19.02
N SER A 47 -0.38 -8.03 19.05
CA SER A 47 0.17 -6.72 18.75
C SER A 47 1.32 -6.34 19.70
N ARG A 48 1.18 -6.63 21.00
CA ARG A 48 2.21 -6.37 22.02
C ARG A 48 3.44 -7.27 21.84
N GLU A 49 3.22 -8.55 21.55
CA GLU A 49 4.29 -9.52 21.35
C GLU A 49 5.17 -9.13 20.14
N VAL A 50 4.53 -8.80 19.01
CA VAL A 50 5.24 -8.36 17.80
C VAL A 50 5.98 -7.04 18.02
N ALA A 51 5.39 -6.11 18.78
CA ALA A 51 6.07 -4.87 19.11
C ALA A 51 7.33 -5.13 19.96
N ALA A 52 7.22 -6.03 20.94
CA ALA A 52 8.34 -6.41 21.80
C ALA A 52 9.47 -7.08 21.02
N SER A 53 9.15 -8.00 20.09
CA SER A 53 10.18 -8.68 19.28
C SER A 53 10.99 -7.72 18.41
N LEU A 54 10.38 -6.61 17.96
CA LEU A 54 11.05 -5.56 17.19
C LEU A 54 11.64 -4.42 18.04
N GLY A 55 11.50 -4.47 19.37
CA GLY A 55 11.95 -3.40 20.26
C GLY A 55 11.22 -2.05 20.03
N VAL A 56 9.98 -2.09 19.56
CA VAL A 56 9.16 -0.89 19.29
C VAL A 56 7.98 -0.80 20.25
N LYS A 57 7.36 0.39 20.31
CA LYS A 57 6.13 0.57 21.09
C LYS A 57 4.95 -0.06 20.35
N PRO A 58 4.03 -0.74 21.06
CA PRO A 58 2.84 -1.30 20.43
C PRO A 58 1.93 -0.20 19.89
N PHE A 59 1.12 -0.56 18.90
CA PHE A 59 0.04 0.30 18.41
C PHE A 59 -0.86 0.70 19.58
N LYS A 60 -1.27 1.98 19.61
CA LYS A 60 -2.19 2.49 20.62
C LYS A 60 -3.58 1.89 20.50
N LYS A 61 -3.97 1.54 19.28
CA LYS A 61 -5.28 1.02 18.93
C LYS A 61 -5.12 -0.14 17.95
N VAL A 62 -5.87 -1.20 18.18
CA VAL A 62 -6.11 -2.23 17.18
C VAL A 62 -7.58 -2.12 16.78
N LYS A 63 -7.83 -2.09 15.47
CA LYS A 63 -9.17 -1.95 14.92
C LYS A 63 -9.48 -3.06 13.94
N ILE A 64 -10.75 -3.39 13.83
CA ILE A 64 -11.27 -4.36 12.86
C ILE A 64 -12.18 -3.62 11.88
N ALA A 65 -11.96 -3.80 10.59
CA ALA A 65 -12.88 -3.36 9.55
C ALA A 65 -13.79 -4.52 9.14
N TYR A 66 -15.11 -4.32 9.25
CA TYR A 66 -16.12 -5.33 8.94
C TYR A 66 -16.29 -5.52 7.42
N ARG A 67 -15.28 -6.15 6.80
CA ARG A 67 -15.16 -6.42 5.36
C ARG A 67 -14.51 -7.78 5.18
N ASP A 68 -15.32 -8.78 4.84
CA ASP A 68 -14.87 -10.15 4.56
C ASP A 68 -14.26 -10.31 3.16
N ASP A 69 -14.70 -9.45 2.23
CA ASP A 69 -14.26 -9.42 0.83
C ASP A 69 -12.83 -8.86 0.66
N ILE A 70 -12.26 -8.30 1.73
CA ILE A 70 -10.94 -7.70 1.75
C ILE A 70 -10.05 -8.51 2.68
N ILE A 71 -8.89 -8.93 2.18
CA ILE A 71 -7.86 -9.59 2.97
C ILE A 71 -6.70 -8.62 3.05
N ASN A 72 -6.69 -7.81 4.11
CA ASN A 72 -5.70 -6.75 4.26
C ASN A 72 -5.44 -6.42 5.73
N ALA A 73 -4.25 -5.89 5.98
CA ALA A 73 -3.87 -5.24 7.22
C ALA A 73 -3.23 -3.89 6.86
N ALA A 74 -3.35 -2.92 7.74
CA ALA A 74 -2.70 -1.63 7.54
C ALA A 74 -2.36 -0.97 8.86
N ALA A 75 -1.12 -0.50 8.98
CA ALA A 75 -0.78 0.53 9.95
C ALA A 75 -1.26 1.90 9.45
N ILE A 76 -2.03 2.63 10.26
CA ILE A 76 -2.56 3.95 9.91
C ILE A 76 -2.33 5.00 10.99
N GLY A 77 -2.53 6.26 10.59
CA GLY A 77 -2.44 7.42 11.45
C GLY A 77 -1.03 8.00 11.56
N PHE A 78 -0.95 9.22 12.09
CA PHE A 78 0.31 9.90 12.30
C PHE A 78 1.21 9.08 13.24
N LEU A 79 2.43 8.79 12.79
CA LEU A 79 3.41 7.94 13.49
C LEU A 79 2.93 6.51 13.74
N CYS A 80 2.16 5.90 12.83
CA CYS A 80 1.82 4.47 12.94
C CYS A 80 1.15 4.10 14.27
N ARG A 81 0.05 4.77 14.63
CA ARG A 81 -0.56 4.61 15.96
C ARG A 81 -1.67 3.57 16.02
N THR A 82 -2.22 3.18 14.87
CA THR A 82 -3.37 2.28 14.80
C THR A 82 -3.08 1.14 13.83
N LEU A 83 -3.27 -0.10 14.27
CA LEU A 83 -3.34 -1.26 13.39
C LEU A 83 -4.79 -1.49 12.99
N VAL A 84 -5.06 -1.67 11.70
CA VAL A 84 -6.38 -2.05 11.19
C VAL A 84 -6.26 -3.41 10.51
N LEU A 85 -7.10 -4.35 10.92
CA LEU A 85 -7.23 -5.68 10.33
C LEU A 85 -8.61 -5.80 9.66
N SER A 86 -8.69 -6.37 8.47
CA SER A 86 -9.99 -6.70 7.88
C SER A 86 -10.58 -7.97 8.49
N GLN A 87 -11.90 -8.11 8.50
CA GLN A 87 -12.51 -9.38 8.89
C GLN A 87 -12.06 -10.52 7.96
N GLY A 88 -11.87 -10.24 6.65
CA GLY A 88 -11.38 -11.22 5.69
C GLY A 88 -9.98 -11.75 6.00
N ILE A 89 -9.05 -10.93 6.52
CA ILE A 89 -7.72 -11.43 6.91
C ILE A 89 -7.80 -12.32 8.15
N LEU A 90 -8.63 -11.96 9.13
CA LEU A 90 -8.86 -12.76 10.34
C LEU A 90 -9.52 -14.11 10.03
N ASN A 91 -10.43 -14.14 9.07
CA ASN A 91 -11.10 -15.38 8.64
C ASN A 91 -10.20 -16.26 7.74
N THR A 92 -9.14 -15.70 7.16
CA THR A 92 -8.30 -16.39 6.18
C THR A 92 -7.02 -16.95 6.80
N LEU A 93 -6.40 -16.20 7.71
CA LEU A 93 -5.10 -16.54 8.27
C LEU A 93 -5.23 -17.22 9.63
N THR A 94 -4.36 -18.20 9.88
CA THR A 94 -4.16 -18.72 11.23
C THR A 94 -3.48 -17.66 12.11
N PHE A 95 -3.42 -17.89 13.43
CA PHE A 95 -2.78 -16.95 14.35
C PHE A 95 -1.30 -16.70 14.01
N ASP A 96 -0.53 -17.76 13.73
CA ASP A 96 0.89 -17.64 13.35
C ASP A 96 1.06 -16.94 11.99
N GLU A 97 0.18 -17.24 11.03
CA GLU A 97 0.17 -16.57 9.73
C GLU A 97 -0.13 -15.07 9.88
N LEU A 98 -1.14 -14.72 10.69
CA LEU A 98 -1.51 -13.33 10.99
C LEU A 98 -0.36 -12.59 11.68
N LYS A 99 0.36 -13.24 12.59
CA LYS A 99 1.55 -12.69 13.23
C LYS A 99 2.59 -12.22 12.23
N THR A 100 2.81 -12.97 11.14
CA THR A 100 3.75 -12.55 10.09
C THR A 100 3.33 -11.27 9.37
N VAL A 101 2.01 -11.08 9.16
CA VAL A 101 1.47 -9.85 8.54
C VAL A 101 1.54 -8.68 9.51
N VAL A 102 1.19 -8.90 10.78
CA VAL A 102 1.31 -7.85 11.80
C VAL A 102 2.77 -7.42 11.98
N LEU A 103 3.72 -8.36 11.93
CA LEU A 103 5.16 -8.08 11.93
C LEU A 103 5.59 -7.23 10.74
N HIS A 104 5.03 -7.47 9.55
CA HIS A 104 5.25 -6.63 8.37
C HIS A 104 4.77 -5.19 8.59
N GLU A 105 3.57 -5.02 9.13
CA GLU A 105 3.02 -3.68 9.42
C GLU A 105 3.86 -2.95 10.48
N TYR A 106 4.34 -3.64 11.51
CA TYR A 106 5.25 -3.05 12.48
C TYR A 106 6.61 -2.70 11.89
N ALA A 107 7.12 -3.48 10.92
CA ALA A 107 8.37 -3.17 10.23
C ALA A 107 8.29 -1.84 9.47
N HIS A 108 7.14 -1.52 8.84
CA HIS A 108 6.91 -0.21 8.24
C HIS A 108 7.02 0.93 9.26
N CYS A 109 6.53 0.68 10.48
CA CYS A 109 6.52 1.66 11.55
C CYS A 109 7.89 1.83 12.21
N GLN A 110 8.62 0.73 12.42
CA GLN A 110 10.01 0.74 12.89
C GLN A 110 10.89 1.58 11.96
N GLN A 111 10.75 1.40 10.64
CA GLN A 111 11.52 2.12 9.62
C GLN A 111 10.95 3.50 9.27
N ARG A 112 9.89 3.94 9.96
CA ARG A 112 9.22 5.23 9.76
C ARG A 112 8.81 5.49 8.31
N HIS A 113 8.40 4.45 7.58
CA HIS A 113 8.06 4.54 6.15
C HIS A 113 6.97 5.60 5.88
N HIS A 114 5.96 5.71 6.74
CA HIS A 114 4.90 6.73 6.57
C HIS A 114 5.42 8.16 6.75
N VAL A 115 6.38 8.37 7.67
CA VAL A 115 7.00 9.69 7.88
C VAL A 115 7.90 10.04 6.71
N LYS A 116 8.71 9.08 6.22
CA LYS A 116 9.55 9.26 5.03
C LYS A 116 8.69 9.59 3.80
N LEU A 117 7.55 8.91 3.63
CA LEU A 117 6.61 9.17 2.55
C LEU A 117 5.95 10.55 2.67
N LEU A 118 5.52 10.94 3.88
CA LEU A 118 4.97 12.27 4.14
C LEU A 118 6.00 13.39 3.87
N ALA A 119 7.23 13.23 4.37
CA ALA A 119 8.32 14.18 4.15
C ALA A 119 8.65 14.29 2.66
N THR A 120 8.63 13.18 1.93
CA THR A 120 8.75 13.18 0.48
C THR A 120 7.62 14.01 -0.12
N GLY A 121 6.36 13.71 0.22
CA GLY A 121 5.14 14.44 -0.19
C GLY A 121 5.23 15.96 -0.02
N LEU A 122 5.66 16.40 1.16
CA LEU A 122 5.85 17.82 1.47
C LEU A 122 6.99 18.45 0.64
N SER A 123 8.09 17.72 0.46
CA SER A 123 9.19 18.15 -0.39
C SER A 123 8.73 18.34 -1.84
N ILE A 124 7.87 17.43 -2.35
CA ILE A 124 7.24 17.56 -3.68
C ILE A 124 6.50 18.87 -3.79
N ALA A 125 5.61 19.15 -2.84
CA ALA A 125 4.76 20.34 -2.86
C ALA A 125 5.59 21.62 -2.87
N LEU A 126 6.67 21.67 -2.08
CA LEU A 126 7.58 22.82 -2.06
C LEU A 126 8.37 22.95 -3.36
N THR A 127 8.94 21.86 -3.88
CA THR A 127 9.72 21.87 -5.13
C THR A 127 8.89 22.16 -6.37
N GLY A 128 7.57 21.93 -6.36
CA GLY A 128 6.68 22.31 -7.46
C GLY A 128 6.38 23.82 -7.51
N VAL A 129 6.42 24.50 -6.35
CA VAL A 129 6.09 25.93 -6.23
C VAL A 129 7.29 26.84 -6.48
N LEU A 130 8.50 26.43 -6.07
CA LEU A 130 9.69 27.28 -6.21
C LEU A 130 10.06 27.62 -7.68
N PRO A 131 10.04 26.67 -8.64
CA PRO A 131 10.28 26.98 -10.05
C PRO A 131 9.22 27.93 -10.61
N TYR A 132 7.95 27.77 -10.20
CA TYR A 132 6.88 28.67 -10.59
C TYR A 132 7.18 30.12 -10.17
N LEU A 133 7.56 30.33 -8.91
CA LEU A 133 7.92 31.67 -8.41
C LEU A 133 9.08 32.29 -9.19
N SER A 134 10.06 31.49 -9.61
CA SER A 134 11.19 32.00 -10.40
C SER A 134 10.76 32.48 -11.78
N ILE A 135 9.85 31.80 -12.47
CA ILE A 135 9.45 32.12 -13.86
C ILE A 135 8.64 33.41 -13.93
N VAL A 136 7.86 33.71 -12.89
CA VAL A 136 7.05 34.94 -12.79
C VAL A 136 7.92 36.20 -12.92
N PHE A 137 9.19 36.16 -12.50
CA PHE A 137 10.10 37.30 -12.59
C PHE A 137 10.76 37.49 -13.97
N TYR A 138 10.65 36.51 -14.88
CA TYR A 138 11.34 36.54 -16.18
C TYR A 138 10.39 36.51 -17.38
N VAL A 139 9.09 36.28 -17.17
CA VAL A 139 8.11 36.13 -18.26
C VAL A 139 6.98 37.14 -18.08
N ASP A 140 6.99 38.18 -18.90
CA ASP A 140 6.00 39.26 -18.85
C ASP A 140 4.65 38.86 -19.46
N SER A 141 4.64 37.92 -20.41
CA SER A 141 3.42 37.45 -21.03
C SER A 141 2.70 36.44 -20.13
N GLU A 142 1.51 36.80 -19.67
CA GLU A 142 0.65 35.94 -18.83
C GLU A 142 0.39 34.57 -19.49
N VAL A 143 0.16 34.56 -20.82
CA VAL A 143 -0.09 33.33 -21.58
C VAL A 143 1.15 32.44 -21.61
N MET A 144 2.33 33.01 -21.85
CA MET A 144 3.58 32.25 -21.86
C MET A 144 3.94 31.73 -20.47
N LEU A 145 3.69 32.52 -19.43
CA LEU A 145 3.89 32.12 -18.04
C LEU A 145 3.04 30.90 -17.70
N LEU A 146 1.75 30.91 -18.06
CA LEU A 146 0.83 29.79 -17.83
C LEU A 146 1.28 28.52 -18.55
N ILE A 147 1.69 28.62 -19.82
CA ILE A 147 2.15 27.47 -20.61
C ILE A 147 3.41 26.86 -19.99
N LEU A 148 4.42 27.69 -19.69
CA LEU A 148 5.69 27.22 -19.16
C LEU A 148 5.53 26.64 -17.75
N ALA A 149 4.73 27.28 -16.90
CA ALA A 149 4.36 26.76 -15.59
C ALA A 149 3.66 25.40 -15.69
N GLY A 150 2.70 25.26 -16.62
CA GLY A 150 1.99 24.00 -16.84
C GLY A 150 2.91 22.86 -17.28
N ILE A 151 3.88 23.14 -18.15
CA ILE A 151 4.88 22.14 -18.59
C ILE A 151 5.76 21.72 -17.42
N ILE A 152 6.34 22.68 -16.69
CA ILE A 152 7.25 22.39 -15.56
C ILE A 152 6.53 21.65 -14.44
N PHE A 153 5.31 22.07 -14.11
CA PHE A 153 4.46 21.36 -13.14
C PHE A 153 4.20 19.92 -13.57
N THR A 154 3.86 19.70 -14.84
CA THR A 154 3.59 18.36 -15.39
C THR A 154 4.82 17.46 -15.34
N LEU A 155 5.98 17.96 -15.79
CA LEU A 155 7.23 17.21 -15.77
C LEU A 155 7.66 16.87 -14.35
N THR A 156 7.57 17.84 -13.43
CA THR A 156 7.84 17.64 -12.00
C THR A 156 6.90 16.58 -11.44
N TYR A 157 5.59 16.67 -11.71
CA TYR A 157 4.61 15.70 -11.25
C TYR A 157 4.93 14.27 -11.73
N ILE A 158 5.27 14.09 -13.01
CA ILE A 158 5.65 12.78 -13.56
C ILE A 158 6.92 12.23 -12.89
N ALA A 159 7.97 13.05 -12.77
CA ALA A 159 9.21 12.65 -12.10
C ALA A 159 8.94 12.19 -10.66
N MET A 160 8.04 12.90 -9.97
CA MET A 160 7.71 12.65 -8.58
C MET A 160 6.81 11.43 -8.39
N LEU A 161 5.93 11.12 -9.35
CA LEU A 161 5.22 9.84 -9.39
C LEU A 161 6.19 8.66 -9.53
N VAL A 162 7.19 8.76 -10.41
CA VAL A 162 8.21 7.71 -10.60
C VAL A 162 9.04 7.53 -9.32
N PHE A 163 9.49 8.64 -8.74
CA PHE A 163 10.28 8.61 -7.50
C PHE A 163 9.51 8.03 -6.32
N THR A 164 8.25 8.44 -6.13
CA THR A 164 7.40 7.92 -5.05
C THR A 164 7.18 6.40 -5.20
N ARG A 165 6.92 5.92 -6.41
CA ARG A 165 6.80 4.47 -6.69
C ARG A 165 8.09 3.70 -6.41
N TYR A 166 9.24 4.29 -6.70
CA TYR A 166 10.53 3.70 -6.36
C TYR A 166 10.70 3.58 -4.84
N LEU A 167 10.41 4.65 -4.10
CA LEU A 167 10.52 4.66 -2.64
C LEU A 167 9.58 3.66 -1.97
N THR A 168 8.31 3.62 -2.36
CA THR A 168 7.35 2.68 -1.75
C THR A 168 7.78 1.22 -1.98
N ARG A 169 8.33 0.88 -3.16
CA ARG A 169 8.88 -0.46 -3.40
C ARG A 169 10.08 -0.79 -2.51
N ARG A 170 10.95 0.18 -2.23
CA ARG A 170 12.06 -0.01 -1.29
C ARG A 170 11.56 -0.22 0.14
N PHE A 171 10.52 0.50 0.55
CA PHE A 171 9.91 0.32 1.87
C PHE A 171 9.30 -1.08 2.04
N GLU A 172 8.68 -1.62 1.01
CA GLU A 172 8.19 -3.01 1.00
C GLU A 172 9.34 -4.02 1.12
N GLU A 173 10.43 -3.83 0.38
CA GLU A 173 11.62 -4.68 0.49
C GLU A 173 12.24 -4.63 1.89
N GLU A 174 12.36 -3.44 2.48
CA GLU A 174 12.88 -3.27 3.85
C GLU A 174 11.99 -3.98 4.87
N ALA A 175 10.66 -3.84 4.75
CA ALA A 175 9.70 -4.51 5.63
C ALA A 175 9.73 -6.03 5.47
N ASP A 176 9.73 -6.54 4.22
CA ASP A 176 9.84 -7.97 3.89
C ASP A 176 11.09 -8.60 4.53
N LEU A 177 12.23 -7.90 4.46
CA LEU A 177 13.49 -8.37 5.02
C LEU A 177 13.48 -8.38 6.56
N ILE A 178 12.84 -7.41 7.20
CA ILE A 178 12.68 -7.39 8.66
C ILE A 178 11.85 -8.60 9.10
N VAL A 179 10.76 -8.91 8.41
CA VAL A 179 9.94 -10.09 8.71
C VAL A 179 10.77 -11.37 8.62
N VAL A 180 11.47 -11.59 7.50
CA VAL A 180 12.29 -12.79 7.30
C VAL A 180 13.42 -12.92 8.34
N LYS A 181 14.00 -11.80 8.79
CA LYS A 181 15.07 -11.82 9.82
C LYS A 181 14.56 -12.11 11.24
N ASN A 182 13.29 -11.81 11.52
CA ASN A 182 12.72 -11.93 12.87
C ASN A 182 11.81 -13.16 13.03
N LEU A 183 11.58 -13.92 11.96
CA LEU A 183 10.85 -15.19 12.02
C LEU A 183 11.82 -16.36 12.14
N GLU A 184 11.47 -17.31 13.01
CA GLU A 184 12.16 -18.61 13.10
C GLU A 184 12.02 -19.41 11.79
N ASN A 185 10.85 -19.36 11.17
CA ASN A 185 10.56 -20.01 9.90
C ASN A 185 10.11 -19.00 8.82
N PRO A 186 11.05 -18.45 8.02
CA PRO A 186 10.74 -17.54 6.93
C PRO A 186 9.79 -18.10 5.85
N ARG A 187 9.69 -19.43 5.73
CA ARG A 187 8.79 -20.05 4.72
C ARG A 187 7.33 -19.79 5.02
N LEU A 188 6.95 -19.64 6.30
CA LEU A 188 5.59 -19.29 6.70
C LEU A 188 5.15 -17.98 6.06
N TYR A 189 6.03 -16.96 6.08
CA TYR A 189 5.71 -15.67 5.48
C TYR A 189 5.53 -15.74 3.96
N LEU A 190 6.33 -16.55 3.26
CA LEU A 190 6.14 -16.77 1.82
C LEU A 190 4.79 -17.42 1.51
N GLN A 191 4.39 -18.42 2.30
CA GLN A 191 3.10 -19.09 2.18
C GLN A 191 1.95 -18.11 2.42
N VAL A 192 2.08 -17.23 3.42
CA VAL A 192 1.11 -16.16 3.70
C VAL A 192 0.99 -15.21 2.52
N LEU A 193 2.09 -14.74 1.95
CA LEU A 193 2.07 -13.88 0.76
C LEU A 193 1.37 -14.55 -0.42
N GLN A 194 1.64 -15.85 -0.65
CA GLN A 194 0.96 -16.63 -1.69
C GLN A 194 -0.54 -16.79 -1.39
N LYS A 195 -0.90 -17.09 -0.15
CA LYS A 195 -2.29 -17.30 0.30
C LYS A 195 -3.12 -16.03 0.14
N ILE A 196 -2.56 -14.87 0.52
CA ILE A 196 -3.18 -13.56 0.30
C ILE A 196 -3.33 -13.30 -1.20
N ALA A 197 -2.28 -13.54 -2.00
CA ALA A 197 -2.32 -13.34 -3.46
C ALA A 197 -3.42 -14.16 -4.17
N LEU A 198 -3.58 -15.43 -3.78
CA LEU A 198 -4.57 -16.32 -4.38
C LEU A 198 -6.01 -15.94 -4.05
N ARG A 199 -6.22 -15.24 -2.92
CA ARG A 199 -7.55 -14.83 -2.47
C ARG A 199 -7.95 -13.42 -2.94
N HIS A 200 -7.04 -12.67 -3.58
CA HIS A 200 -7.41 -11.41 -4.19
C HIS A 200 -8.28 -11.67 -5.44
N PRO A 201 -9.52 -11.12 -5.51
CA PRO A 201 -10.49 -11.42 -6.57
C PRO A 201 -10.03 -11.10 -8.00
N ASP A 202 -9.03 -10.22 -8.14
CA ASP A 202 -8.54 -9.77 -9.43
C ASP A 202 -7.20 -10.46 -9.75
N GLY A 203 -7.27 -11.78 -10.03
CA GLY A 203 -6.16 -12.60 -10.52
C GLY A 203 -5.60 -12.18 -11.90
N ARG A 204 -5.94 -10.98 -12.37
CA ARG A 204 -5.41 -10.33 -13.57
C ARG A 204 -5.05 -8.89 -13.20
N ILE A 205 -3.86 -8.70 -12.66
CA ILE A 205 -3.32 -7.35 -12.49
C ILE A 205 -3.05 -6.80 -13.90
N GLY A 206 -3.98 -5.99 -14.42
CA GLY A 206 -3.79 -5.30 -15.70
C GLY A 206 -2.55 -4.40 -15.65
N LEU A 207 -1.94 -4.11 -16.80
CA LEU A 207 -0.73 -3.26 -16.87
C LEU A 207 -0.91 -1.91 -16.15
N ARG A 208 -2.12 -1.36 -16.18
CA ARG A 208 -2.50 -0.13 -15.47
C ARG A 208 -2.53 -0.30 -13.95
N GLU A 209 -3.12 -1.36 -13.42
CA GLU A 209 -3.06 -1.63 -11.97
C GLU A 209 -1.65 -1.96 -11.51
N LYS A 210 -0.83 -2.64 -12.33
CA LYS A 210 0.59 -2.86 -12.02
C LYS A 210 1.40 -1.55 -11.91
N LEU A 211 0.96 -0.51 -12.62
CA LEU A 211 1.49 0.85 -12.49
C LEU A 211 0.94 1.53 -11.22
N PHE A 212 -0.31 1.32 -10.83
CA PHE A 212 -0.97 2.03 -9.71
C PHE A 212 -1.09 1.26 -8.38
N SER A 213 -0.66 -0.01 -8.30
CA SER A 213 -0.60 -0.76 -7.05
C SER A 213 0.40 -0.10 -6.10
N SER A 214 -0.03 0.12 -4.86
CA SER A 214 0.82 0.65 -3.79
C SER A 214 1.97 -0.30 -3.42
N HIS A 215 1.80 -1.60 -3.71
CA HIS A 215 2.79 -2.66 -3.47
C HIS A 215 3.32 -3.24 -4.78
N PRO A 216 4.61 -3.68 -4.83
CA PRO A 216 5.10 -4.49 -5.93
C PRO A 216 4.29 -5.81 -6.02
N SER A 217 4.25 -6.40 -7.21
CA SER A 217 3.55 -7.67 -7.39
C SER A 217 4.06 -8.74 -6.42
N VAL A 218 3.17 -9.58 -5.90
CA VAL A 218 3.56 -10.65 -4.96
C VAL A 218 4.66 -11.55 -5.54
N ASN A 219 4.61 -11.86 -6.84
CA ASN A 219 5.65 -12.60 -7.54
C ASN A 219 7.03 -11.91 -7.52
N GLU A 220 7.08 -10.59 -7.50
CA GLU A 220 8.34 -9.84 -7.36
C GLU A 220 8.88 -9.94 -5.95
N ARG A 221 8.03 -9.79 -4.92
CA ARG A 221 8.39 -9.95 -3.51
C ARG A 221 8.93 -11.36 -3.23
N LEU A 222 8.17 -12.38 -3.64
CA LEU A 222 8.58 -13.79 -3.51
C LEU A 222 9.92 -14.06 -4.19
N ARG A 223 10.15 -13.56 -5.42
CA ARG A 223 11.45 -13.74 -6.11
C ARG A 223 12.61 -13.06 -5.38
N LYS A 224 12.41 -11.88 -4.80
CA LYS A 224 13.45 -11.19 -4.03
C LYS A 224 13.75 -11.92 -2.73
N LEU A 225 12.71 -12.31 -2.00
CA LEU A 225 12.84 -13.06 -0.75
C LEU A 225 13.50 -14.43 -0.96
N CYS A 226 13.05 -15.22 -1.95
CA CYS A 226 13.68 -16.50 -2.28
C CYS A 226 15.17 -16.35 -2.59
N ARG A 227 15.55 -15.33 -3.39
CA ARG A 227 16.97 -15.05 -3.66
C ARG A 227 17.74 -14.66 -2.40
N TYR A 228 17.15 -13.85 -1.53
CA TYR A 228 17.74 -13.47 -0.25
C TYR A 228 17.98 -14.71 0.64
N MET A 229 16.97 -15.57 0.80
CA MET A 229 17.07 -16.77 1.62
C MET A 229 18.06 -17.81 1.07
N VAL A 230 18.15 -17.98 -0.26
CA VAL A 230 19.17 -18.87 -0.86
C VAL A 230 20.57 -18.32 -0.64
N ARG A 231 20.76 -17.00 -0.76
CA ARG A 231 22.06 -16.36 -0.57
C ARG A 231 22.52 -16.38 0.89
N CYS A 232 21.61 -16.21 1.83
CA CYS A 232 21.91 -16.21 3.26
C CYS A 232 21.91 -17.62 3.87
N GLY A 233 21.09 -18.54 3.36
CA GLY A 233 21.00 -19.94 3.82
C GLY A 233 21.93 -20.92 3.10
N GLY A 234 22.92 -20.42 2.34
CA GLY A 234 24.03 -21.23 1.84
C GLY A 234 24.99 -21.62 2.96
N PRO A 235 25.87 -22.63 2.75
CA PRO A 235 26.79 -23.09 3.79
C PRO A 235 27.72 -21.95 4.21
N GLY A 236 27.44 -21.34 5.36
CA GLY A 236 28.19 -20.19 5.89
C GLY A 236 27.36 -19.07 6.54
N GLY A 237 26.04 -19.19 6.66
CA GLY A 237 25.21 -18.11 7.19
C GLY A 237 23.99 -18.55 8.01
N ILE A 238 24.21 -19.33 9.06
CA ILE A 238 23.52 -19.40 10.38
C ILE A 238 24.39 -20.31 11.25
#